data_AF-A0A7C4EM59-F1
#
_entry.id   AF-A0A7C4EM59-F1
#
_cell.length_a   1.000
_cell.length_b   1.000
_cell.length_c   1.000
_cell.angle_alpha   90.00
_cell.angle_beta   90.00
_cell.angle_gamma   90.00
#
_symmetry.space_group_name_H-M   'P 1'
#
loop_
_entity.id
_entity.type
_entity.pdbx_description
1 polymer ?
#
loop_
_entity_poly.entity_id
_entity_poly.type
_entity_poly.pdbx_seq_one_letter_code
_entity_poly.pdbx_strand_id
1 'polypeptide(L)'
;TELMQISYCVYYFLPFMIGIYLIKNKKEFYRALFLILLCYYLSYTGYIIFPALGPRYSIPYMFQNELNGIFLAERINYFLNSLEGIKRDAFPSGHVGISLVVLFLMLRYSKKLFWISFMPVLFLILSTIYCRYHYFVDILGGVVLTVVTLLTGNLYYNFWLIKNENSLFKE
;
A
#
# COMPACT_ATOMS: atom_id res chain seq x y z
N THR A 1 -16.74 -10.87 -7.37
CA THR A 1 -16.67 -9.47 -6.87
C THR A 1 -16.34 -9.41 -5.38
N GLU A 2 -17.05 -10.14 -4.51
CA GLU A 2 -16.83 -10.14 -3.04
C GLU A 2 -15.37 -10.36 -2.62
N LEU A 3 -14.78 -11.49 -3.04
CA LEU A 3 -13.39 -11.80 -2.70
C LEU A 3 -12.41 -10.70 -3.09
N MET A 4 -12.61 -10.08 -4.26
CA MET A 4 -11.73 -9.02 -4.76
C MET A 4 -11.90 -7.74 -3.94
N GLN A 5 -13.12 -7.33 -3.64
CA GLN A 5 -13.38 -6.16 -2.78
C GLN A 5 -12.82 -6.36 -1.37
N ILE A 6 -13.00 -7.54 -0.79
CA ILE A 6 -12.41 -7.88 0.51
C ILE A 6 -10.88 -7.87 0.45
N SER A 7 -10.30 -8.45 -0.60
CA SER A 7 -8.84 -8.47 -0.78
C SER A 7 -8.27 -7.07 -0.96
N TYR A 8 -9.00 -6.16 -1.60
CA TYR A 8 -8.60 -4.76 -1.70
C TYR A 8 -8.46 -4.12 -0.31
N CYS A 9 -9.41 -4.38 0.59
CA CYS A 9 -9.42 -3.85 1.94
C CYS A 9 -8.28 -4.38 2.84
N VAL A 10 -7.62 -5.49 2.48
CA VAL A 10 -6.46 -6.01 3.23
C VAL A 10 -5.38 -4.94 3.40
N TYR A 11 -5.26 -4.04 2.41
CA TYR A 11 -4.40 -2.87 2.44
C TYR A 11 -4.41 -2.13 3.77
N TYR A 12 -5.61 -1.84 4.30
CA TYR A 12 -5.78 -1.04 5.50
C TYR A 12 -5.26 -1.72 6.77
N PHE A 13 -5.16 -3.05 6.77
CA PHE A 13 -4.72 -3.82 7.94
C PHE A 13 -3.21 -4.12 7.94
N LEU A 14 -2.57 -4.17 6.77
CA LEU A 14 -1.18 -4.59 6.62
C LEU A 14 -0.19 -3.76 7.47
N PRO A 15 -0.21 -2.41 7.45
CA PRO A 15 0.69 -1.61 8.28
C PRO A 15 0.52 -1.87 9.78
N PHE A 16 -0.73 -2.04 10.24
CA PHE A 16 -1.01 -2.32 11.65
C PHE A 16 -0.52 -3.72 12.06
N MET A 17 -0.66 -4.72 11.20
CA MET A 17 -0.18 -6.07 11.48
C MET A 17 1.33 -6.09 11.77
N ILE A 18 2.14 -5.47 10.92
CA ILE A 18 3.59 -5.40 11.15
C ILE A 18 3.94 -4.46 12.30
N GLY A 19 3.21 -3.35 12.47
CA GLY A 19 3.41 -2.40 13.56
C GLY A 19 3.18 -3.02 14.94
N ILE A 20 2.06 -3.74 15.12
CA ILE A 20 1.75 -4.47 16.36
C ILE A 20 2.81 -5.55 16.63
N TYR A 21 3.24 -6.27 15.59
CA TYR A 21 4.28 -7.28 15.74
C TYR A 21 5.61 -6.69 16.23
N LEU A 22 5.98 -5.51 15.74
CA LEU A 22 7.25 -4.85 16.07
C LEU A 22 7.19 -3.96 17.31
N ILE A 23 6.03 -3.73 17.93
CA ILE A 23 5.86 -2.71 18.99
C ILE A 23 6.82 -2.87 20.19
N LYS A 24 7.24 -4.11 20.47
CA LYS A 24 8.20 -4.42 21.54
C LYS A 24 9.67 -4.17 21.15
N ASN A 25 9.97 -4.09 19.85
CA ASN A 25 11.29 -3.77 19.31
C ASN A 25 11.30 -2.36 18.73
N LYS A 26 11.54 -1.36 19.59
CA LYS A 26 11.48 0.07 19.25
C LYS A 26 12.28 0.41 17.98
N LYS A 27 13.51 -0.10 17.84
CA LYS A 27 14.40 0.21 16.70
C LYS A 27 13.77 -0.24 15.38
N GLU A 28 13.33 -1.50 15.31
CA GLU A 28 12.73 -2.04 14.10
C GLU A 28 11.34 -1.45 13.83
N PHE A 29 10.57 -1.16 14.88
CA PHE A 29 9.29 -0.48 14.77
C PHE A 29 9.43 0.91 14.15
N TYR A 30 10.34 1.75 14.65
CA TYR A 30 10.55 3.08 14.09
C TYR A 30 11.07 3.04 12.65
N ARG A 31 11.92 2.06 12.32
CA ARG A 31 12.38 1.87 10.94
C ARG A 31 11.23 1.48 10.02
N ALA A 32 10.39 0.52 10.43
CA ALA A 32 9.22 0.09 9.66
C ALA A 32 8.23 1.24 9.47
N LEU A 33 7.90 1.95 10.55
CA LEU A 33 7.02 3.12 10.53
C LEU A 33 7.54 4.19 9.57
N PHE A 34 8.84 4.51 9.64
CA PHE A 34 9.47 5.47 8.75
C PHE A 34 9.33 5.07 7.27
N LEU A 35 9.65 3.83 6.91
CA LEU A 35 9.57 3.36 5.52
C LEU A 35 8.13 3.35 4.99
N ILE A 36 7.18 2.95 5.83
CA ILE A 36 5.75 2.95 5.47
C ILE A 36 5.27 4.39 5.22
N LEU A 37 5.55 5.32 6.15
CA LEU A 37 5.15 6.72 6.01
C LEU A 37 5.84 7.40 4.81
N LEU A 38 7.12 7.10 4.57
CA LEU A 38 7.83 7.58 3.39
C LEU A 38 7.13 7.11 2.10
N CYS A 39 6.72 5.84 2.03
CA CYS A 39 5.98 5.31 0.89
C CYS A 39 4.66 6.06 0.67
N TYR A 40 3.89 6.33 1.75
CA TYR A 40 2.66 7.11 1.69
C TYR A 40 2.89 8.52 1.14
N TYR A 41 3.91 9.23 1.65
CA TYR A 41 4.21 10.59 1.19
C TYR A 41 4.67 10.62 -0.27
N LEU A 42 5.48 9.64 -0.68
CA LEU A 42 5.88 9.51 -2.08
C LEU A 42 4.71 9.17 -2.99
N SER A 43 3.75 8.32 -2.56
CA SER A 43 2.52 8.08 -3.35
C SER A 43 1.68 9.35 -3.49
N TYR A 44 1.49 10.11 -2.41
CA TYR A 44 0.73 11.37 -2.46
C TYR A 44 1.40 12.42 -3.34
N THR A 45 2.73 12.50 -3.30
CA THR A 45 3.51 13.34 -4.22
C THR A 45 3.27 12.91 -5.66
N GLY A 46 3.26 11.60 -5.91
CA GLY A 46 2.91 11.03 -7.22
C GLY A 46 1.52 11.46 -7.70
N TYR A 47 0.50 11.42 -6.84
CA TYR A 47 -0.86 11.86 -7.18
C TYR A 47 -0.94 13.35 -7.52
N ILE A 48 -0.15 14.19 -6.85
CA ILE A 48 -0.10 15.63 -7.13
C ILE A 48 0.56 15.90 -8.49
N ILE A 49 1.65 15.19 -8.80
CA ILE A 49 2.37 15.35 -10.08
C ILE A 49 1.59 14.73 -11.24
N PHE A 50 0.95 13.58 -11.00
CA PHE A 50 0.23 12.79 -11.98
C PHE A 50 -1.20 12.49 -11.48
N PRO A 51 -2.14 13.44 -11.60
CA PRO A 51 -3.50 13.32 -11.07
C PRO A 51 -4.37 12.39 -11.94
N ALA A 52 -4.00 11.11 -11.99
CA ALA A 52 -4.61 10.10 -12.85
C ALA A 52 -5.96 9.62 -12.29
N LEU A 53 -6.92 9.41 -13.19
CA LEU A 53 -8.27 8.90 -12.88
C LEU A 53 -8.38 7.41 -13.19
N GLY A 54 -8.77 6.62 -12.20
CA GLY A 54 -8.94 5.17 -12.36
C GLY A 54 -9.92 4.78 -13.49
N PRO A 55 -9.77 3.58 -14.10
CA PRO A 55 -10.58 3.13 -15.24
C PRO A 55 -12.09 3.19 -15.03
N ARG A 56 -12.57 2.93 -13.80
CA ARG A 56 -14.00 3.01 -13.44
C ARG A 56 -14.62 4.38 -13.67
N TYR A 57 -13.83 5.45 -13.69
CA TYR A 57 -14.30 6.82 -13.89
C TYR A 57 -13.92 7.38 -15.26
N SER A 58 -12.74 7.03 -15.78
CA SER A 58 -12.23 7.57 -17.05
C SER A 58 -12.77 6.84 -18.28
N ILE A 59 -13.04 5.54 -18.19
CA ILE A 59 -13.55 4.72 -19.31
C ILE A 59 -14.69 3.78 -18.89
N PRO A 60 -15.76 4.27 -18.24
CA PRO A 60 -16.86 3.42 -17.76
C PRO A 60 -17.55 2.64 -18.89
N TYR A 61 -17.64 3.23 -20.09
CA TYR A 61 -18.29 2.64 -21.26
C TYR A 61 -17.59 1.38 -21.81
N MET A 62 -16.32 1.16 -21.48
CA MET A 62 -15.58 -0.05 -21.90
C MET A 62 -16.02 -1.29 -21.13
N PHE A 63 -16.84 -1.12 -20.09
CA PHE A 63 -17.27 -2.21 -19.22
C PHE A 63 -18.77 -2.45 -19.35
N GLN A 64 -19.14 -3.56 -19.98
CA GLN A 64 -20.54 -3.94 -20.20
C GLN A 64 -21.21 -4.50 -18.93
N ASN A 65 -20.41 -5.09 -18.03
CA ASN A 65 -20.91 -5.68 -16.79
C ASN A 65 -20.58 -4.79 -15.60
N GLU A 66 -21.59 -4.49 -14.79
CA GLU A 66 -21.42 -3.91 -13.48
C GLU A 66 -20.78 -4.93 -12.53
N LEU A 67 -19.90 -4.45 -11.67
CA LEU A 67 -19.29 -5.27 -10.63
C LEU A 67 -20.24 -5.36 -9.44
N ASN A 68 -21.35 -6.08 -9.64
CA ASN A 68 -22.34 -6.24 -8.58
C ASN A 68 -21.80 -7.20 -7.52
N GLY A 69 -21.96 -6.79 -6.28
CA GLY A 69 -21.71 -7.60 -5.11
C GLY A 69 -22.89 -8.53 -4.85
N ILE A 70 -22.70 -9.50 -3.98
CA ILE A 70 -23.82 -10.31 -3.48
C ILE A 70 -24.29 -9.71 -2.15
N PHE A 71 -23.37 -9.15 -1.34
CA PHE A 71 -23.69 -8.63 -0.02
C PHE A 71 -22.73 -7.52 0.46
N LEU A 72 -21.44 -7.79 0.57
CA LEU A 72 -20.48 -6.88 1.21
C LEU A 72 -19.79 -5.95 0.21
N ALA A 73 -19.55 -6.43 -1.01
CA ALA A 73 -18.84 -5.69 -2.05
C ALA A 73 -19.51 -4.35 -2.40
N GLU A 74 -20.83 -4.29 -2.48
CA GLU A 74 -21.54 -3.02 -2.74
C GLU A 74 -21.40 -2.03 -1.59
N ARG A 75 -21.54 -2.51 -0.35
CA ARG A 75 -21.37 -1.68 0.84
C ARG A 75 -19.93 -1.16 0.95
N ILE A 76 -18.94 -2.00 0.67
CA ILE A 76 -17.52 -1.62 0.61
C ILE A 76 -17.32 -0.57 -0.49
N ASN A 77 -17.79 -0.82 -1.71
CA ASN A 77 -17.68 0.12 -2.83
C ASN A 77 -18.31 1.49 -2.48
N TYR A 78 -19.53 1.48 -1.94
CA TYR A 78 -20.23 2.70 -1.57
C TYR A 78 -19.47 3.46 -0.47
N PHE A 79 -19.01 2.74 0.56
CA PHE A 79 -18.24 3.33 1.65
C PHE A 79 -16.92 3.93 1.17
N LEU A 80 -16.14 3.19 0.38
CA LEU A 80 -14.89 3.67 -0.22
C LEU A 80 -15.16 4.91 -1.08
N ASN A 81 -16.15 4.86 -1.97
CA ASN A 81 -16.54 6.00 -2.80
C ASN A 81 -16.96 7.23 -1.99
N SER A 82 -17.59 7.03 -0.83
CA SER A 82 -18.00 8.14 0.05
C SER A 82 -16.84 8.79 0.78
N LEU A 83 -15.77 8.03 1.06
CA LEU A 83 -14.55 8.54 1.68
C LEU A 83 -13.60 9.19 0.66
N GLU A 84 -13.70 8.77 -0.59
CA GLU A 84 -12.83 9.20 -1.69
C GLU A 84 -13.31 10.55 -2.25
N GLY A 85 -13.03 11.62 -1.51
CA GLY A 85 -13.35 12.99 -1.93
C GLY A 85 -12.61 13.42 -3.21
N ILE A 86 -11.39 12.90 -3.43
CA ILE A 86 -10.57 13.16 -4.62
C ILE A 86 -10.28 11.82 -5.32
N LYS A 87 -10.80 11.67 -6.53
CA LYS A 87 -10.72 10.43 -7.35
C LYS A 87 -9.51 10.38 -8.30
N ARG A 88 -8.54 11.28 -8.08
CA ARG A 88 -7.36 11.50 -8.93
C ARG A 88 -6.08 10.96 -8.29
N ASP A 89 -6.18 9.79 -7.68
CA ASP A 89 -5.15 9.11 -6.90
C ASP A 89 -4.78 7.75 -7.51
N ALA A 90 -4.92 7.60 -8.83
CA ALA A 90 -4.63 6.33 -9.49
C ALA A 90 -3.11 6.06 -9.66
N PHE A 91 -2.29 7.06 -9.98
CA PHE A 91 -0.87 6.85 -10.31
C PHE A 91 0.09 7.57 -9.34
N PRO A 92 1.09 6.88 -8.77
CA PRO A 92 1.35 5.43 -8.79
C PRO A 92 0.45 4.69 -7.79
N SER A 93 0.15 3.40 -8.00
CA SER A 93 -0.73 2.68 -7.08
C SER A 93 -0.13 2.56 -5.67
N GLY A 94 -0.66 3.35 -4.73
CA GLY A 94 -0.28 3.26 -3.31
C GLY A 94 -0.66 1.90 -2.70
N HIS A 95 -1.80 1.32 -3.10
CA HIS A 95 -2.22 -0.02 -2.67
C HIS A 95 -1.14 -1.06 -2.94
N VAL A 96 -0.55 -1.04 -4.14
CA VAL A 96 0.56 -1.91 -4.50
C VAL A 96 1.84 -1.50 -3.75
N GLY A 97 2.20 -0.23 -3.81
CA GLY A 97 3.46 0.29 -3.26
C GLY A 97 3.64 -0.01 -1.77
N ILE A 98 2.68 0.43 -0.95
CA ILE A 98 2.72 0.25 0.51
C ILE A 98 2.61 -1.24 0.87
N SER A 99 1.74 -2.00 0.20
CA SER A 99 1.60 -3.44 0.48
C SER A 99 2.89 -4.21 0.24
N LEU A 100 3.62 -3.89 -0.82
CA LEU A 100 4.91 -4.50 -1.10
C LEU A 100 6.00 -4.05 -0.12
N VAL A 101 6.01 -2.78 0.31
CA VAL A 101 6.91 -2.31 1.40
C VAL A 101 6.63 -3.09 2.68
N VAL A 102 5.38 -3.23 3.08
CA VAL A 102 5.00 -4.00 4.28
C VAL A 102 5.36 -5.47 4.13
N LEU A 103 5.11 -6.07 2.97
CA LEU A 103 5.45 -7.46 2.71
C LEU A 103 6.97 -7.69 2.77
N PHE A 104 7.78 -6.75 2.27
CA PHE A 104 9.23 -6.77 2.44
C PHE A 104 9.65 -6.68 3.91
N LEU A 105 9.03 -5.79 4.69
CA LEU A 105 9.30 -5.68 6.13
C LEU A 105 8.91 -6.96 6.87
N MET A 106 7.79 -7.59 6.51
CA MET A 106 7.40 -8.89 7.04
C MET A 106 8.41 -9.98 6.66
N LEU A 107 8.91 -10.01 5.42
CA LEU A 107 9.94 -10.95 5.01
C LEU A 107 11.21 -10.81 5.86
N ARG A 108 11.58 -9.57 6.19
CA ARG A 108 12.75 -9.24 6.99
C ARG A 108 12.60 -9.60 8.47
N TYR A 109 11.45 -9.31 9.07
CA TYR A 109 11.25 -9.41 10.52
C TYR A 109 10.45 -10.63 10.99
N SER A 110 9.62 -11.23 10.14
CA SER A 110 8.80 -12.39 10.47
C SER A 110 8.33 -13.15 9.22
N LYS A 111 9.06 -14.21 8.86
CA LYS A 111 8.68 -15.11 7.75
C LYS A 111 7.26 -15.67 7.91
N LYS A 112 6.81 -15.89 9.15
CA LYS A 112 5.43 -16.34 9.43
C LYS A 112 4.42 -15.30 8.95
N LEU A 113 4.58 -14.03 9.30
CA LEU A 113 3.70 -12.96 8.82
C LEU A 113 3.78 -12.80 7.31
N PHE A 114 4.98 -12.90 6.74
CA PHE A 114 5.16 -12.85 5.29
C PHE A 114 4.30 -13.91 4.58
N TRP A 115 4.39 -15.18 4.97
CA TRP A 115 3.63 -16.24 4.33
C TRP A 115 2.11 -16.11 4.53
N ILE A 116 1.68 -15.62 5.70
CA ILE A 116 0.26 -15.33 5.97
C ILE A 116 -0.24 -14.20 5.06
N SER A 117 0.56 -13.16 4.85
CA SER A 117 0.17 -11.95 4.11
C SER A 117 0.48 -12.02 2.61
N PHE A 118 1.32 -12.94 2.15
CA PHE A 118 1.72 -13.06 0.74
C PHE A 118 0.52 -13.29 -0.17
N MET A 119 -0.29 -14.31 0.13
CA MET A 119 -1.46 -14.65 -0.68
C MET A 119 -2.51 -13.53 -0.67
N PRO A 120 -2.87 -12.92 0.48
CA PRO A 120 -3.72 -11.73 0.52
C PRO A 120 -3.20 -10.54 -0.30
N VAL A 121 -1.90 -10.25 -0.24
CA VAL A 121 -1.29 -9.16 -1.02
C VAL A 121 -1.35 -9.45 -2.52
N LEU A 122 -1.15 -10.71 -2.94
CA LEU A 122 -1.30 -11.10 -4.33
C LEU A 122 -2.74 -10.85 -4.83
N PHE A 123 -3.74 -11.26 -4.05
CA PHE A 123 -5.15 -10.98 -4.39
C PHE A 123 -5.49 -9.48 -4.35
N LEU A 124 -4.88 -8.71 -3.46
CA LEU A 124 -5.02 -7.25 -3.42
C LEU A 124 -4.52 -6.63 -4.73
N ILE A 125 -3.34 -7.03 -5.22
CA ILE A 125 -2.80 -6.51 -6.49
C ILE A 125 -3.75 -6.86 -7.64
N LEU A 126 -4.22 -8.10 -7.72
CA LEU A 126 -5.20 -8.50 -8.74
C LEU A 126 -6.52 -7.72 -8.62
N SER A 127 -6.95 -7.44 -7.39
CA SER A 127 -8.15 -6.67 -7.12
C SER A 127 -8.07 -5.23 -7.63
N THR A 128 -6.89 -4.60 -7.59
CA THR A 128 -6.73 -3.22 -8.09
C THR A 128 -7.13 -3.07 -9.57
N ILE A 129 -6.84 -4.09 -10.40
CA ILE A 129 -7.25 -4.14 -11.81
C ILE A 129 -8.69 -4.62 -11.93
N TYR A 130 -9.03 -5.73 -11.25
CA TYR A 130 -10.34 -6.36 -11.37
C TYR A 130 -11.47 -5.40 -10.99
N CYS A 131 -11.29 -4.65 -9.90
CA CYS A 131 -12.21 -3.64 -9.42
C CYS A 131 -12.10 -2.31 -10.17
N ARG A 132 -11.23 -2.24 -11.20
CA ARG A 132 -11.08 -1.10 -12.11
C ARG A 132 -10.65 0.18 -11.40
N TYR A 133 -9.93 0.04 -10.29
CA TYR A 133 -9.35 1.15 -9.55
C TYR A 133 -8.09 1.68 -10.23
N HIS A 134 -7.28 0.78 -10.79
CA HIS A 134 -5.98 1.09 -11.36
C HIS A 134 -5.79 0.51 -12.75
N TYR A 135 -5.03 1.21 -13.58
CA TYR A 135 -4.42 0.67 -14.79
C TYR A 135 -3.23 -0.22 -14.45
N PHE A 136 -2.83 -1.07 -15.40
CA PHE A 136 -1.62 -1.89 -15.25
C PHE A 136 -0.36 -1.02 -15.04
N VAL A 137 -0.28 0.14 -15.69
CA VAL A 137 0.84 1.08 -15.53
C VAL A 137 0.93 1.63 -14.10
N ASP A 138 -0.21 1.83 -13.43
CA ASP A 138 -0.25 2.29 -12.03
C ASP A 138 0.39 1.25 -11.09
N ILE A 139 0.22 -0.04 -11.39
CA ILE A 139 0.82 -1.15 -10.63
C ILE A 139 2.34 -1.15 -10.81
N LEU A 140 2.82 -0.99 -12.04
CA LEU A 140 4.25 -0.83 -12.31
C LEU A 140 4.80 0.39 -11.57
N GLY A 141 4.06 1.50 -11.57
CA GLY A 141 4.36 2.67 -10.75
C GLY A 141 4.44 2.35 -9.26
N GLY A 142 3.53 1.53 -8.73
CA GLY A 142 3.56 1.05 -7.36
C GLY A 142 4.79 0.20 -7.03
N VAL A 143 5.22 -0.69 -7.95
CA VAL A 143 6.46 -1.48 -7.80
C VAL A 143 7.68 -0.57 -7.79
N VAL A 144 7.76 0.38 -8.72
CA VAL A 144 8.84 1.38 -8.77
C VAL A 144 8.86 2.20 -7.48
N LEU A 145 7.70 2.64 -7.00
CA LEU A 145 7.55 3.35 -5.73
C LEU A 145 8.09 2.53 -4.55
N THR A 146 7.80 1.23 -4.48
CA THR A 146 8.37 0.33 -3.46
C THR A 146 9.89 0.33 -3.52
N VAL A 147 10.48 0.14 -4.70
CA VAL A 147 11.94 0.10 -4.89
C VAL A 147 12.57 1.43 -4.47
N VAL A 148 12.03 2.55 -4.95
CA VAL A 148 12.51 3.90 -4.59
C VAL A 148 12.43 4.11 -3.09
N THR A 149 11.31 3.75 -2.45
CA THR A 149 11.12 3.89 -1.00
C THR A 149 12.15 3.07 -0.23
N LEU A 150 12.33 1.80 -0.58
CA LEU A 150 13.28 0.93 0.12
C LEU A 150 14.72 1.40 -0.08
N LEU A 151 15.12 1.83 -1.28
CA LEU A 151 16.47 2.32 -1.53
C LEU A 151 16.73 3.63 -0.78
N THR A 152 15.96 4.67 -1.08
CA THR A 152 16.15 6.01 -0.50
C THR A 152 15.94 6.01 1.02
N GLY A 153 14.91 5.30 1.48
CA GLY A 153 14.59 5.20 2.90
C GLY A 153 15.65 4.45 3.69
N ASN A 154 16.18 3.33 3.18
CA ASN A 154 17.25 2.60 3.88
C ASN A 154 18.56 3.40 3.89
N LEU A 155 18.91 4.08 2.78
CA LEU A 155 20.09 4.93 2.71
C LEU A 155 20.01 6.08 3.72
N TYR A 156 18.89 6.80 3.72
CA TYR A 156 18.65 7.92 4.64
C TYR A 156 18.64 7.46 6.11
N TYR A 157 17.91 6.39 6.42
CA TYR A 157 17.79 5.91 7.80
C TYR A 157 19.13 5.40 8.34
N ASN A 158 19.93 4.73 7.52
CA ASN A 158 21.27 4.28 7.92
C ASN A 158 22.21 5.47 8.15
N PHE A 159 22.18 6.47 7.27
CA PHE A 159 22.95 7.71 7.46
C PHE A 159 22.57 8.43 8.75
N TRP A 160 21.26 8.53 9.04
CA TRP A 160 20.76 9.14 10.26
C TRP A 160 21.16 8.37 11.52
N LEU A 161 21.12 7.03 11.48
CA LEU A 161 21.59 6.18 12.58
C LEU A 161 23.07 6.38 12.85
N ILE A 162 23.94 6.36 11.83
CA ILE A 162 25.39 6.57 12.00
C ILE A 162 25.67 7.92 12.65
N LYS A 163 24.93 8.96 12.26
CA LYS A 163 25.09 10.31 12.81
C LYS A 163 24.61 10.41 14.27
N ASN A 164 23.59 9.64 14.65
CA ASN A 164 22.85 9.82 15.91
C ASN A 164 22.92 8.63 16.88
N GLU A 165 23.69 7.59 16.58
CA GLU A 165 23.84 6.40 17.44
C GLU A 165 24.35 6.75 18.85
N ASN A 166 25.09 7.86 18.99
CA ASN A 166 25.57 8.37 20.28
C ASN A 166 24.48 9.06 21.15
N SER A 167 23.29 9.35 20.61
CA SER A 167 22.22 10.08 21.34
C SER A 167 20.95 9.28 21.61
N LEU A 168 20.71 8.16 20.90
CA LEU A 168 19.45 7.42 20.97
C LEU A 168 19.43 6.26 21.97
N PHE A 169 20.61 5.82 22.44
CA PHE A 169 20.75 4.72 23.41
C PHE A 169 21.48 5.15 24.69
N LYS A 170 21.58 6.46 24.94
CA LYS A 170 21.87 6.99 26.28
C LYS A 170 20.56 6.92 27.09
N GLU A 171 20.28 5.74 27.63
CA GLU A 171 19.53 5.60 28.89
C GLU A 171 20.52 5.27 29.99
#